data_AF-A0A2H3DH93-F1
#
_entry.id   AF-A0A2H3DH93-F1
#
_cell.length_a   1.000
_cell.length_b   1.000
_cell.length_c   1.000
_cell.angle_alpha   90.00
_cell.angle_beta   90.00
_cell.angle_gamma   90.00
#
_symmetry.space_group_name_H-M   'P 1'
#
loop_
_entity.id
_entity.type
_entity.pdbx_description
1 polymer ?
#
loop_
_entity_poly.entity_id
_entity_poly.type
_entity_poly.pdbx_seq_one_letter_code
_entity_poly.pdbx_strand_id
1 'polypeptide(L)'
;STDVSSVPSRANIISLLHSLTTNPNIEHGDPIIIFFAGHGSRYLLSDHDDNQEHDDDECPPKFVEAFCPMDRDTLDSSGVPIPNITDRELNTILSQISRTKGPRITFIVDCCHAGGVTR
;
A
#
# COMPACT_ATOMS: atom_id res chain seq x y z
N SER A 1 1.98 -25.82 -12.44
CA SER A 1 3.05 -24.98 -11.90
C SER A 1 2.50 -23.57 -11.84
N THR A 2 2.17 -23.06 -10.66
CA THR A 2 1.80 -21.65 -10.49
C THR A 2 3.01 -20.82 -10.84
N ASP A 3 2.88 -19.97 -11.87
CA ASP A 3 3.91 -18.98 -12.18
C ASP A 3 4.14 -18.15 -10.91
N VAL A 4 5.38 -18.08 -10.45
CA VAL A 4 5.75 -17.37 -9.22
C VAL A 4 5.40 -15.88 -9.34
N SER A 5 5.27 -15.36 -10.57
CA SER A 5 4.81 -14.01 -10.88
C SER A 5 3.32 -13.76 -10.52
N SER A 6 2.51 -14.82 -10.38
CA SER A 6 1.07 -14.72 -10.13
C SER A 6 0.69 -14.77 -8.65
N VAL A 7 1.63 -15.08 -7.75
CA VAL A 7 1.35 -15.12 -6.31
C VAL A 7 1.27 -13.68 -5.77
N PRO A 8 0.23 -13.30 -5.01
CA PRO A 8 0.11 -11.96 -4.42
C PRO A 8 1.00 -11.83 -3.16
N SER A 9 2.31 -12.08 -3.34
CA SER A 9 3.34 -11.78 -2.35
C SER A 9 3.56 -10.28 -2.26
N ARG A 10 4.13 -9.80 -1.15
CA ARG A 10 4.45 -8.38 -0.97
C ARG A 10 5.31 -7.87 -2.12
N ALA A 11 6.35 -8.62 -2.47
CA ALA A 11 7.29 -8.25 -3.52
C ALA A 11 6.60 -8.16 -4.90
N ASN A 12 5.73 -9.11 -5.23
CA ASN A 12 5.05 -9.13 -6.52
C ASN A 12 4.02 -7.99 -6.65
N ILE A 13 3.26 -7.71 -5.58
CA ILE A 13 2.29 -6.60 -5.58
C ILE A 13 3.01 -5.27 -5.80
N ILE A 14 4.08 -5.00 -5.05
CA ILE A 14 4.85 -3.75 -5.16
C ILE A 14 5.53 -3.65 -6.53
N SER A 15 6.14 -4.74 -7.01
CA SER A 15 6.79 -4.79 -8.33
C SER A 15 5.79 -4.52 -9.46
N LEU A 16 4.59 -5.13 -9.39
CA LEU A 16 3.53 -4.92 -10.38
C LEU A 16 3.09 -3.45 -10.40
N LEU A 17 2.82 -2.85 -9.24
CA LEU A 17 2.40 -1.44 -9.17
C LEU A 17 3.48 -0.50 -9.71
N HIS A 18 4.76 -0.72 -9.35
CA HIS A 18 5.86 0.06 -9.93
C HIS A 18 6.01 -0.15 -11.44
N SER A 19 5.75 -1.35 -11.95
CA SER A 19 5.84 -1.63 -13.39
C SER A 19 4.89 -0.76 -14.22
N LEU A 20 3.76 -0.32 -13.64
CA LEU A 20 2.83 0.59 -14.31
C LEU A 20 3.49 1.93 -14.66
N THR A 21 4.46 2.39 -13.86
CA THR A 21 5.17 3.65 -14.11
C THR A 21 6.12 3.57 -15.32
N THR A 22 6.70 2.40 -15.58
CA THR A 22 7.72 2.20 -16.63
C THR A 22 7.19 1.45 -17.85
N ASN A 23 5.96 0.91 -17.80
CA ASN A 23 5.37 0.19 -18.93
C ASN A 23 5.20 1.10 -20.15
N PRO A 24 5.87 0.84 -21.28
CA PRO A 24 5.80 1.69 -22.47
C PRO A 24 4.46 1.61 -23.20
N ASN A 25 3.63 0.59 -22.92
CA ASN A 25 2.32 0.42 -23.52
C ASN A 25 1.20 1.20 -22.80
N ILE A 26 1.54 1.90 -21.71
CA ILE A 26 0.62 2.78 -20.99
C ILE A 26 1.06 4.21 -21.30
N GLU A 27 0.30 4.91 -22.12
CA GLU A 27 0.55 6.29 -22.47
C GLU A 27 0.05 7.25 -21.38
N HIS A 28 0.49 8.50 -21.43
CA HIS A 28 0.01 9.52 -20.50
C HIS A 28 -1.47 9.82 -20.77
N GLY A 29 -2.33 9.69 -19.75
CA GLY A 29 -3.77 9.91 -19.85
C GLY A 29 -4.58 8.65 -20.15
N ASP A 30 -3.93 7.50 -20.30
CA ASP A 30 -4.62 6.21 -20.38
C ASP A 30 -5.32 5.87 -19.05
N PRO A 31 -6.51 5.26 -19.09
CA PRO A 31 -7.19 4.82 -17.89
C PRO A 31 -6.47 3.60 -17.28
N ILE A 32 -6.12 3.71 -16.00
CA ILE A 32 -5.55 2.62 -15.21
C ILE A 32 -6.58 2.19 -14.18
N ILE A 33 -6.97 0.91 -14.20
CA ILE A 33 -7.86 0.31 -13.20
C ILE A 33 -7.04 -0.67 -12.36
N ILE A 34 -7.00 -0.45 -11.06
CA ILE A 34 -6.37 -1.33 -10.09
C ILE A 34 -7.49 -1.91 -9.23
N PHE A 35 -7.49 -3.24 -9.06
CA PHE A 35 -8.45 -3.96 -8.23
C PHE A 35 -7.71 -4.75 -7.17
N PHE A 36 -8.12 -4.60 -5.91
CA PHE A 36 -7.63 -5.40 -4.79
C PHE A 36 -8.82 -5.99 -4.04
N ALA A 37 -8.75 -7.29 -3.73
CA ALA A 37 -9.68 -7.97 -2.85
C ALA A 37 -8.90 -8.85 -1.88
N GLY A 38 -9.15 -8.73 -0.58
CA GLY A 38 -8.40 -9.46 0.42
C GLY A 38 -8.54 -8.91 1.83
N HIS A 39 -7.60 -9.28 2.70
CA HIS A 39 -7.59 -8.78 4.08
C HIS A 39 -6.89 -7.42 4.17
N GLY A 40 -7.51 -6.52 4.92
CA GLY A 40 -6.84 -5.33 5.44
C GLY A 40 -6.64 -5.43 6.95
N SER A 41 -5.65 -4.69 7.44
CA SER A 41 -5.29 -4.55 8.84
C SER A 41 -5.26 -3.07 9.23
N ARG A 42 -5.37 -2.79 10.52
CA ARG A 42 -5.28 -1.45 11.08
C ARG A 42 -4.35 -1.46 12.29
N TYR A 43 -3.37 -0.58 12.28
CA TYR A 43 -2.36 -0.45 13.33
C TYR A 43 -2.52 0.89 14.03
N LEU A 44 -2.34 0.91 15.34
CA LEU A 44 -2.20 2.14 16.10
C LEU A 44 -0.80 2.72 15.84
N LEU A 45 -0.71 4.00 15.46
CA LEU A 45 0.56 4.71 15.59
C LEU A 45 0.79 4.92 17.09
N SER A 46 1.70 4.13 17.68
CA SER A 46 2.18 4.40 19.03
C SER A 46 2.94 5.73 19.02
N ASP A 47 2.56 6.65 19.90
CA ASP A 47 3.25 7.92 20.18
C ASP A 47 4.61 7.66 20.85
N HIS A 48 5.52 6.92 20.20
CA HIS A 48 6.93 6.90 20.59
C HIS A 48 7.66 8.09 19.98
N ASP A 49 7.17 9.28 20.29
CA ASP A 49 7.98 10.49 20.37
C ASP A 49 7.93 10.94 21.84
N ASP A 50 8.56 10.14 22.69
CA ASP A 50 8.96 10.55 24.04
C ASP A 50 10.00 11.66 23.89
N ASN A 51 9.54 12.89 23.61
CA ASN A 51 10.20 14.15 23.95
C ASN A 51 9.17 15.29 23.85
N GLN A 52 8.41 15.36 24.94
CA GLN A 52 8.31 16.57 25.74
C GLN A 52 7.40 17.70 25.24
N GLU A 53 6.32 17.85 26.01
CA GLU A 53 5.74 19.11 26.49
C GLU A 53 4.76 19.88 25.58
N HIS A 54 3.55 19.98 26.14
CA HIS A 54 2.52 21.03 26.01
C HIS A 54 1.34 20.85 25.04
N ASP A 55 0.19 20.86 25.72
CA ASP A 55 -1.12 21.44 25.38
C ASP A 55 -2.16 20.57 24.66
N ASP A 56 -3.18 20.21 25.45
CA ASP A 56 -4.61 20.29 25.14
C ASP A 56 -5.00 20.21 23.66
N ASP A 57 -5.20 18.99 23.16
CA ASP A 57 -6.36 18.66 22.32
C ASP A 57 -6.55 17.15 22.35
N GLU A 58 -7.80 16.68 22.40
CA GLU A 58 -8.16 15.26 22.24
C GLU A 58 -7.85 14.83 20.80
N CYS A 59 -6.56 14.71 20.45
CA CYS A 59 -6.18 14.15 19.16
C CYS A 59 -6.62 12.68 19.14
N PRO A 60 -7.59 12.30 18.28
CA PRO A 60 -8.00 10.92 18.20
C PRO A 60 -6.78 10.07 17.77
N PRO A 61 -6.67 8.83 18.28
CA PRO A 61 -5.54 7.96 17.96
C PRO A 61 -5.35 7.88 16.45
N LYS A 62 -4.11 8.13 16.00
CA LYS A 62 -3.76 8.02 14.58
C LYS A 62 -3.58 6.54 14.26
N PHE A 63 -4.18 6.10 13.16
CA PHE A 63 -4.06 4.72 12.69
C PHE A 63 -3.43 4.68 11.32
N VAL A 64 -2.76 3.57 11.03
CA VAL A 64 -2.30 3.20 9.70
C VAL A 64 -3.11 2.00 9.25
N GLU A 65 -3.72 2.10 8.08
CA GLU A 65 -4.36 0.96 7.44
C GLU A 65 -3.39 0.28 6.49
N ALA A 66 -3.53 -1.02 6.28
CA ALA A 66 -2.61 -1.77 5.44
C ALA A 66 -3.27 -2.97 4.78
N PHE A 67 -2.84 -3.28 3.57
CA PHE A 67 -3.19 -4.51 2.87
C PHE A 67 -2.30 -5.65 3.32
N CYS A 68 -2.87 -6.85 3.39
CA CYS A 68 -2.21 -8.07 3.84
C CYS A 68 -1.76 -8.92 2.64
N PRO A 69 -0.47 -8.94 2.28
CA PRO A 69 0.04 -9.88 1.28
C PRO A 69 -0.09 -11.33 1.75
N MET A 70 -0.05 -12.27 0.80
CA MET A 70 -0.17 -13.70 1.12
C MET A 70 0.98 -14.22 1.99
N ASP A 71 2.17 -13.64 1.83
CA ASP A 71 3.41 -14.00 2.52
C ASP A 71 3.66 -13.17 3.78
N ARG A 72 2.65 -12.42 4.27
CA ARG A 72 2.76 -11.67 5.53
C ARG A 72 3.22 -12.57 6.67
N ASP A 73 4.00 -12.00 7.58
CA ASP A 73 4.55 -12.67 8.77
C ASP A 73 5.47 -13.87 8.48
N THR A 74 5.68 -14.25 7.21
CA THR A 74 6.75 -15.19 6.82
C THR A 74 8.09 -14.48 6.85
N LEU A 75 9.17 -15.23 7.06
CA LEU A 75 10.52 -14.66 7.13
C LEU A 75 11.09 -14.48 5.72
N ASP A 76 11.63 -13.30 5.45
CA ASP A 76 12.41 -13.05 4.24
C ASP A 76 13.81 -13.70 4.29
N SER A 77 14.62 -13.48 3.25
CA SER A 77 15.99 -14.02 3.18
C SER A 77 16.92 -13.54 4.30
N SER A 78 16.56 -12.46 4.99
CA SER A 78 17.30 -11.91 6.14
C SER A 78 16.75 -12.36 7.49
N GLY A 79 15.70 -13.20 7.49
CA GLY A 79 15.04 -13.65 8.72
C GLY A 79 14.09 -12.62 9.33
N VAL A 80 13.71 -11.58 8.58
CA VAL A 80 12.78 -10.54 9.04
C VAL A 80 11.36 -10.85 8.56
N PRO A 81 10.32 -10.71 9.40
CA PRO A 81 8.94 -10.90 8.97
C PRO A 81 8.56 -9.92 7.84
N ILE A 82 7.94 -10.45 6.79
CA ILE A 82 7.44 -9.65 5.68
C ILE A 82 6.27 -8.78 6.16
N PRO A 83 6.37 -7.43 6.06
CA PRO A 83 5.34 -6.55 6.57
C PRO A 83 4.15 -6.41 5.61
N ASN A 84 3.03 -5.95 6.14
CA ASN A 84 1.89 -5.52 5.34
C ASN A 84 2.23 -4.28 4.48
N ILE A 85 1.42 -4.02 3.45
CA ILE A 85 1.57 -2.84 2.57
C ILE A 85 0.70 -1.72 3.13
N THR A 86 1.32 -0.67 3.67
CA THR A 86 0.59 0.43 4.31
C THR A 86 -0.12 1.32 3.29
N ASP A 87 -1.20 1.98 3.71
CA ASP A 87 -1.88 3.02 2.97
C ASP A 87 -0.93 4.13 2.50
N ARG A 88 0.04 4.54 3.33
CA ARG A 88 1.09 5.52 2.99
C ARG A 88 2.01 5.05 1.88
N GLU A 89 2.45 3.79 1.93
CA GLU A 89 3.29 3.19 0.89
C GLU A 89 2.53 3.14 -0.44
N LEU A 90 1.28 2.68 -0.39
CA LEU A 90 0.39 2.57 -1.54
C LEU A 90 0.09 3.95 -2.15
N ASN A 91 -0.23 4.95 -1.33
CA ASN A 91 -0.41 6.34 -1.75
C ASN A 91 0.83 6.91 -2.44
N THR A 92 2.02 6.58 -1.95
CA THR A 92 3.28 7.01 -2.55
C THR A 92 3.44 6.44 -3.96
N ILE A 93 3.15 5.15 -4.13
CA ILE A 93 3.24 4.47 -5.43
C ILE A 93 2.17 4.99 -6.39
N LEU A 94 0.90 5.12 -5.95
CA LEU A 94 -0.17 5.68 -6.76
C LEU A 94 0.13 7.12 -7.20
N SER A 95 0.74 7.91 -6.32
CA SER A 95 1.21 9.26 -6.65
C SER A 95 2.31 9.25 -7.71
N GLN A 96 3.23 8.28 -7.68
CA GLN A 96 4.24 8.11 -8.73
C GLN A 96 3.58 7.73 -10.06
N ILE A 97 2.65 6.77 -10.06
CA ILE A 97 1.89 6.40 -11.26
C ILE A 97 1.15 7.61 -11.82
N SER A 98 0.46 8.39 -10.98
CA SER A 98 -0.27 9.58 -11.38
C SER A 98 0.63 10.64 -12.02
N ARG A 99 1.81 10.88 -11.44
CA ARG A 99 2.79 11.82 -12.02
C ARG A 99 3.33 11.37 -13.38
N THR A 100 3.57 10.08 -13.56
CA THR A 100 4.18 9.55 -14.79
C THR A 100 3.15 9.29 -15.89
N LYS A 101 2.01 8.69 -15.54
CA LYS A 101 0.96 8.22 -16.48
C LYS A 101 -0.28 9.10 -16.51
N GLY A 102 -0.36 10.12 -15.67
CA GLY A 102 -1.52 10.99 -15.55
C GLY A 102 -2.55 10.50 -14.52
N PRO A 103 -3.53 11.34 -14.18
CA PRO A 103 -4.36 11.15 -12.98
C PRO A 103 -5.53 10.18 -13.16
N ARG A 104 -5.69 9.55 -14.33
CA ARG A 104 -6.84 8.67 -14.64
C ARG A 104 -6.66 7.27 -14.05
N ILE A 105 -6.54 7.21 -12.73
CA ILE A 105 -6.34 5.98 -11.97
C ILE A 105 -7.59 5.72 -11.13
N THR A 106 -8.22 4.58 -11.35
CA THR A 106 -9.32 4.10 -10.52
C THR A 106 -8.84 2.95 -9.66
N PHE A 107 -8.98 3.08 -8.35
CA PHE A 107 -8.62 2.02 -7.42
C PHE A 107 -9.88 1.48 -6.73
N ILE A 108 -10.17 0.21 -6.98
CA ILE A 108 -11.31 -0.50 -6.41
C ILE A 108 -10.76 -1.45 -5.35
N VAL A 109 -11.28 -1.32 -4.12
CA VAL A 109 -10.80 -2.07 -2.96
C VAL A 109 -11.97 -2.79 -2.31
N ASP A 110 -11.90 -4.12 -2.30
CA ASP A 110 -12.79 -5.02 -1.57
C ASP A 110 -12.02 -5.62 -0.38
N CYS A 111 -11.79 -4.78 0.64
CA CYS A 111 -11.17 -5.20 1.90
C CYS A 111 -11.70 -4.40 3.09
N CYS A 112 -11.66 -5.01 4.27
CA CYS A 112 -11.88 -4.28 5.52
C CYS A 112 -10.72 -3.28 5.74
N HIS A 113 -10.98 -2.11 6.34
CA HIS A 113 -9.96 -1.09 6.66
C HIS A 113 -9.19 -0.55 5.43
N ALA A 114 -9.92 0.07 4.50
CA ALA A 114 -9.37 0.69 3.27
C ALA A 114 -9.57 2.21 3.18
N GLY A 115 -10.09 2.85 4.22
CA GLY A 115 -10.43 4.28 4.21
C GLY A 115 -9.23 5.21 4.11
N GLY A 116 -8.03 4.76 4.50
CA GLY A 116 -6.77 5.52 4.40
C GLY A 116 -6.10 5.47 3.01
N VAL A 117 -6.50 4.54 2.14
CA VAL A 117 -5.77 4.18 0.92
C VAL A 117 -5.72 5.29 -0.14
N THR A 118 -6.61 6.28 -0.07
CA THR A 118 -6.66 7.40 -1.02
C THR A 118 -6.59 8.77 -0.34
N ARG A 119 -6.12 8.84 0.91
CA ARG A 119 -6.10 10.07 1.71
C ARG A 119 -4.83 10.87 1.52
#